data_AF-A0A353M5X6-F1
#
_entry.id   AF-A0A353M5X6-F1
#
_cell.length_a   1.000
_cell.length_b   1.000
_cell.length_c   1.000
_cell.angle_alpha   90.00
_cell.angle_beta   90.00
_cell.angle_gamma   90.00
#
_symmetry.space_group_name_H-M   'P 1'
#
loop_
_entity.id
_entity.type
_entity.pdbx_description
1 polymer ?
#
loop_
_entity_poly.entity_id
_entity_poly.type
_entity_poly.pdbx_seq_one_letter_code
_entity_poly.pdbx_strand_id
1 'polypeptide(L)'
;VNKLETKPSTQECIRCGQCNQACPVDLLPQQLYWYAKSEDTDKAMDYNLADCIECRCCDYVCPSHIPLAEYFSFAKALHRKTTEDQYRTDIARERFEFREYRLERNKQERTEMMAAKKEELKKKMANDKVQKDKIAAAMARVKKTKKANDDA
;
A
#
# COMPACT_ATOMS: atom_id res chain seq x y z
N VAL A 1 -19.54 -53.58 18.54
CA VAL A 1 -18.06 -53.58 18.56
C VAL A 1 -17.61 -52.70 17.42
N ASN A 2 -17.45 -51.40 17.68
CA ASN A 2 -16.98 -50.45 16.68
C ASN A 2 -15.45 -50.53 16.68
N LYS A 3 -14.90 -51.35 15.78
CA LYS A 3 -13.46 -51.54 15.65
C LYS A 3 -12.92 -50.26 15.01
N LEU A 4 -12.25 -49.43 15.81
CA LEU A 4 -11.55 -48.25 15.31
C LEU A 4 -10.42 -48.75 14.40
N GLU A 5 -10.67 -48.78 13.10
CA GLU A 5 -9.66 -49.09 12.10
C GLU A 5 -8.64 -47.96 12.07
N THR A 6 -7.37 -48.32 12.26
CA THR A 6 -6.24 -47.40 12.13
C THR A 6 -6.09 -47.01 10.66
N LYS A 7 -6.30 -45.73 10.35
CA LYS A 7 -6.14 -45.19 8.99
C LYS A 7 -4.71 -45.49 8.50
N PRO A 8 -4.52 -46.01 7.27
CA PRO A 8 -3.19 -46.32 6.76
C PRO A 8 -2.30 -45.08 6.75
N SER A 9 -1.00 -45.27 6.98
CA SER A 9 -0.04 -44.17 7.01
C SER A 9 0.17 -43.60 5.62
N THR A 10 0.18 -42.27 5.51
CA THR A 10 0.49 -41.56 4.27
C THR A 10 1.88 -41.95 3.77
N GLN A 11 1.96 -42.34 2.50
CA GLN A 11 3.19 -42.68 1.80
C GLN A 11 3.57 -41.59 0.79
N GLU A 12 4.76 -41.67 0.22
CA GLU A 12 5.20 -40.78 -0.84
C GLU A 12 4.38 -40.97 -2.13
N CYS A 13 4.22 -39.88 -2.89
CA CYS A 13 3.48 -39.90 -4.15
C CYS A 13 4.25 -40.70 -5.20
N ILE A 14 3.68 -41.82 -5.66
CA ILE A 14 4.25 -42.67 -6.74
C ILE A 14 3.89 -42.21 -8.16
N ARG A 15 3.24 -41.04 -8.27
CA ARG A 15 2.82 -40.42 -9.53
C ARG A 15 1.94 -41.30 -10.45
N CYS A 16 1.05 -42.11 -9.87
CA CYS A 16 0.17 -43.03 -10.61
C CYS A 16 -0.91 -42.36 -11.50
N GLY A 17 -1.24 -41.09 -11.26
CA GLY A 17 -2.21 -40.34 -12.08
C GLY A 17 -3.70 -40.59 -11.79
N GLN A 18 -4.05 -41.52 -10.89
CA GLN A 18 -5.44 -41.86 -10.56
C GLN A 18 -6.26 -40.67 -10.03
N CYS A 19 -5.61 -39.76 -9.31
CA CYS A 19 -6.26 -38.56 -8.80
C CYS A 19 -6.76 -37.61 -9.90
N ASN A 20 -6.08 -37.56 -11.06
CA ASN A 20 -6.51 -36.76 -12.20
C ASN A 20 -7.76 -37.37 -12.85
N GLN A 21 -7.77 -38.69 -13.02
CA GLN A 21 -8.92 -39.40 -13.61
C GLN A 21 -10.17 -39.36 -12.75
N ALA A 22 -10.00 -39.31 -11.42
CA ALA A 22 -11.11 -39.27 -10.47
C ALA A 22 -11.64 -37.85 -10.18
N CYS A 23 -11.01 -36.81 -10.73
CA CYS A 23 -11.42 -35.44 -10.44
C CYS A 23 -12.70 -35.07 -11.20
N PRO A 24 -13.80 -34.69 -10.52
CA PRO A 24 -15.07 -34.38 -11.19
C PRO A 24 -15.10 -33.01 -11.90
N VAL A 25 -14.04 -32.22 -11.75
CA VAL A 25 -13.88 -30.88 -12.35
C VAL A 25 -12.61 -30.81 -13.20
N ASP A 26 -12.09 -31.97 -13.64
CA ASP A 26 -10.99 -32.10 -14.60
C ASP A 26 -9.71 -31.33 -14.23
N LEU A 27 -9.42 -31.19 -12.94
CA LEU A 27 -8.17 -30.60 -12.46
C LEU A 27 -6.99 -31.57 -12.64
N LEU A 28 -5.79 -31.05 -12.35
CA LEU A 28 -4.56 -31.83 -12.23
C LEU A 28 -4.12 -31.96 -10.74
N PRO A 29 -4.83 -32.72 -9.88
CA PRO A 29 -4.48 -32.91 -8.47
C PRO A 29 -3.03 -33.32 -8.22
N GLN A 30 -2.41 -34.11 -9.13
CA GLN A 30 -1.01 -34.46 -8.98
C GLN A 30 -0.09 -33.22 -9.03
N GLN A 31 -0.33 -32.27 -9.93
CA GLN A 31 0.47 -31.04 -10.02
C GLN A 31 0.15 -30.10 -8.86
N LEU A 32 -1.15 -29.91 -8.59
CA LEU A 32 -1.64 -29.10 -7.46
C LEU A 32 -1.06 -29.57 -6.13
N TYR A 33 -0.86 -30.88 -5.94
CA TYR A 33 -0.25 -31.42 -4.73
C TYR A 33 1.14 -30.88 -4.50
N TRP A 34 1.98 -30.83 -5.54
CA TRP A 34 3.36 -30.37 -5.41
C TRP A 34 3.41 -28.88 -5.08
N TYR A 35 2.58 -28.07 -5.73
CA TYR A 35 2.48 -26.64 -5.43
C TYR A 35 1.93 -26.37 -4.03
N ALA A 36 0.87 -27.09 -3.62
CA ALA A 36 0.31 -26.97 -2.29
C ALA A 36 1.29 -27.42 -1.20
N LYS A 37 2.04 -28.51 -1.45
CA LYS A 37 3.05 -29.03 -0.52
C LYS A 37 4.25 -28.10 -0.38
N SER A 38 4.63 -27.38 -1.44
CA SER A 38 5.70 -26.38 -1.40
C SER A 38 5.23 -24.99 -0.99
N GLU A 39 3.96 -24.85 -0.59
CA GLU A 39 3.32 -23.56 -0.25
C GLU A 39 3.37 -22.52 -1.40
N ASP A 40 3.56 -22.97 -2.64
CA ASP A 40 3.56 -22.13 -3.85
C ASP A 40 2.12 -21.91 -4.32
N THR A 41 1.38 -21.14 -3.53
CA THR A 41 -0.07 -20.98 -3.74
C THR A 41 -0.41 -20.21 -5.01
N ASP A 42 0.48 -19.33 -5.48
CA ASP A 42 0.28 -18.56 -6.70
C ASP A 42 0.32 -19.49 -7.92
N LYS A 43 1.31 -20.38 -8.02
CA LYS A 43 1.31 -21.42 -9.07
C LYS A 43 0.14 -22.38 -8.93
N ALA A 44 -0.29 -22.70 -7.71
CA ALA A 44 -1.47 -23.52 -7.53
C ALA A 44 -2.72 -22.85 -8.12
N MET A 45 -2.86 -21.53 -7.95
CA MET A 45 -3.94 -20.75 -8.58
C MET A 45 -3.81 -20.70 -10.11
N ASP A 46 -2.59 -20.58 -10.65
CA ASP A 46 -2.35 -20.68 -12.11
C ASP A 46 -2.79 -22.05 -12.69
N TYR A 47 -2.80 -23.09 -11.85
CA TYR A 47 -3.31 -24.43 -12.17
C TYR A 47 -4.76 -24.65 -11.72
N ASN A 48 -5.54 -23.57 -11.61
CA ASN A 48 -6.97 -23.58 -11.31
C ASN A 48 -7.33 -24.19 -9.95
N LEU A 49 -6.47 -24.04 -8.93
CA LEU A 49 -6.79 -24.49 -7.57
C LEU A 49 -8.12 -23.90 -7.06
N ALA A 50 -8.48 -22.70 -7.50
CA ALA A 50 -9.74 -22.04 -7.14
C ALA A 50 -10.98 -22.87 -7.50
N ASP A 51 -10.92 -23.64 -8.59
CA ASP A 51 -12.05 -24.45 -9.09
C ASP A 51 -12.25 -25.76 -8.32
N CYS A 52 -11.28 -26.14 -7.47
CA CYS A 52 -11.40 -27.35 -6.66
C CYS A 52 -12.63 -27.24 -5.75
N ILE A 53 -13.59 -28.14 -5.87
CA ILE A 53 -14.80 -28.12 -5.02
C ILE A 53 -14.67 -28.94 -3.72
N GLU A 54 -13.46 -29.39 -3.39
CA GLU A 54 -13.17 -30.14 -2.15
C GLU A 54 -14.01 -31.42 -2.00
N CYS A 55 -14.36 -32.07 -3.11
CA CYS A 55 -15.12 -33.33 -3.15
C CYS A 55 -14.38 -34.55 -2.59
N ARG A 56 -13.05 -34.45 -2.39
CA ARG A 56 -12.18 -35.50 -1.84
C ARG A 56 -12.10 -36.80 -2.64
N CYS A 57 -12.56 -36.83 -3.90
CA CYS A 57 -12.41 -37.99 -4.78
C CYS A 57 -10.93 -38.40 -4.97
N CYS A 58 -10.04 -37.40 -5.05
CA CYS A 58 -8.60 -37.62 -5.20
C CYS A 58 -7.94 -38.25 -3.95
N ASP A 59 -8.43 -37.96 -2.74
CA ASP A 59 -7.97 -38.61 -1.49
C ASP A 59 -8.28 -40.11 -1.52
N TYR A 60 -9.53 -40.43 -1.88
CA TYR A 60 -10.06 -41.77 -1.82
C TYR A 60 -9.35 -42.73 -2.78
N VAL A 61 -9.07 -42.26 -4.00
CA VAL A 61 -8.39 -43.09 -5.02
C VAL A 61 -6.87 -43.12 -4.86
N CYS A 62 -6.28 -42.36 -3.93
CA CYS A 62 -4.82 -42.29 -3.82
C CYS A 62 -4.25 -43.59 -3.21
N PRO A 63 -3.43 -44.37 -3.94
CA PRO A 63 -2.82 -45.59 -3.40
C PRO A 63 -1.76 -45.28 -2.33
N SER A 64 -1.23 -44.05 -2.32
CA SER A 64 -0.29 -43.57 -1.29
C SER A 64 -1.01 -42.98 -0.07
N HIS A 65 -2.35 -43.02 -0.03
CA HIS A 65 -3.17 -42.46 1.06
C HIS A 65 -2.89 -40.98 1.37
N ILE A 66 -2.53 -40.19 0.35
CA ILE A 66 -2.25 -38.77 0.50
C ILE A 66 -3.59 -38.00 0.60
N PRO A 67 -3.78 -37.16 1.64
CA PRO A 67 -4.98 -36.34 1.78
C PRO A 67 -4.92 -35.09 0.89
N LEU A 68 -5.00 -35.28 -0.43
CA LEU A 68 -4.85 -34.24 -1.44
C LEU A 68 -5.80 -33.04 -1.23
N ALA A 69 -7.06 -33.28 -0.91
CA ALA A 69 -8.05 -32.24 -0.66
C ALA A 69 -7.70 -31.39 0.59
N GLU A 70 -7.03 -31.96 1.59
CA GLU A 70 -6.55 -31.20 2.76
C GLU A 70 -5.42 -30.24 2.35
N TYR A 71 -4.49 -30.70 1.50
CA TYR A 71 -3.45 -29.82 0.91
C TYR A 71 -4.08 -28.69 0.09
N PHE A 72 -5.12 -28.97 -0.69
CA PHE A 72 -5.80 -27.97 -1.52
C PHE A 72 -6.55 -26.95 -0.67
N SER A 73 -7.28 -27.40 0.35
CA SER A 73 -7.97 -26.52 1.29
C SER A 73 -6.98 -25.62 2.04
N PHE A 74 -5.86 -26.19 2.50
CA PHE A 74 -4.76 -25.42 3.10
C PHE A 74 -4.19 -24.38 2.14
N ALA A 75 -3.87 -24.75 0.91
CA ALA A 75 -3.30 -23.84 -0.08
C ALA A 75 -4.25 -22.69 -0.43
N LYS A 76 -5.56 -22.95 -0.55
CA LYS A 76 -6.57 -21.88 -0.73
C LYS A 76 -6.65 -20.95 0.46
N ALA A 77 -6.65 -21.49 1.68
CA ALA A 77 -6.69 -20.70 2.90
C ALA A 77 -5.44 -19.82 3.03
N LEU A 78 -4.27 -20.38 2.71
CA LEU A 78 -3.00 -19.66 2.68
C LEU A 78 -3.02 -18.54 1.64
N HIS A 79 -3.45 -18.81 0.40
CA HIS A 79 -3.57 -17.77 -0.63
C HIS A 79 -4.53 -16.65 -0.22
N ARG A 80 -5.70 -17.00 0.32
CA ARG A 80 -6.68 -16.03 0.81
C ARG A 80 -6.09 -15.12 1.89
N LYS A 81 -5.34 -15.69 2.83
CA LYS A 81 -4.66 -14.92 3.87
C LYS A 81 -3.60 -13.98 3.29
N THR A 82 -2.74 -14.50 2.41
CA THR A 82 -1.67 -13.72 1.77
C THR A 82 -2.23 -12.54 0.99
N THR A 83 -3.28 -12.77 0.19
CA THR A 83 -3.94 -11.71 -0.60
C THR A 83 -4.65 -10.67 0.27
N GLU A 84 -5.31 -11.08 1.36
CA GLU A 84 -5.89 -10.15 2.34
C GLU A 84 -4.83 -9.27 3.01
N ASP A 85 -3.70 -9.86 3.41
CA ASP A 85 -2.60 -9.13 4.05
C ASP A 85 -1.91 -8.16 3.09
N GLN A 86 -1.73 -8.57 1.82
CA GLN A 86 -1.24 -7.69 0.75
C GLN A 86 -2.19 -6.51 0.53
N TYR A 87 -3.48 -6.76 0.37
CA TYR A 87 -4.48 -5.71 0.19
C TYR A 87 -4.49 -4.71 1.35
N ARG A 88 -4.42 -5.19 2.60
CA ARG A 88 -4.31 -4.32 3.79
C ARG A 88 -3.05 -3.46 3.75
N THR A 89 -1.93 -4.04 3.33
CA THR A 89 -0.64 -3.35 3.21
C THR A 89 -0.69 -2.26 2.14
N ASP A 90 -1.32 -2.55 0.99
CA ASP A 90 -1.44 -1.60 -0.11
C ASP A 90 -2.35 -0.42 0.25
N ILE A 91 -3.48 -0.66 0.92
CA ILE A 91 -4.33 0.42 1.45
C ILE A 91 -3.57 1.30 2.44
N ALA A 92 -2.78 0.70 3.34
CA ALA A 92 -2.01 1.45 4.32
C ALA A 92 -0.95 2.33 3.61
N ARG A 93 -0.31 1.80 2.57
CA ARG A 93 0.65 2.52 1.73
C ARG A 93 -0.01 3.71 1.04
N GLU A 94 -1.14 3.51 0.36
CA GLU A 94 -1.88 4.56 -0.34
C GLU A 94 -2.29 5.70 0.62
N ARG A 95 -2.79 5.35 1.80
CA ARG A 95 -3.16 6.32 2.85
C ARG A 95 -1.95 7.13 3.33
N PHE A 96 -0.81 6.49 3.49
CA PHE A 96 0.43 7.14 3.91
C PHE A 96 0.92 8.11 2.84
N GLU A 97 1.00 7.66 1.58
CA GLU A 97 1.42 8.48 0.44
C GLU A 97 0.51 9.71 0.26
N PHE A 98 -0.81 9.53 0.37
CA PHE A 98 -1.76 10.65 0.31
C PHE A 98 -1.59 11.64 1.48
N ARG A 99 -1.28 11.14 2.68
CA ARG A 99 -0.99 12.01 3.84
C ARG A 99 0.28 12.82 3.61
N GLU A 100 1.36 12.20 3.15
CA GLU A 100 2.62 12.87 2.84
C GLU A 100 2.44 13.93 1.76
N TYR A 101 1.72 13.60 0.67
CA TYR A 101 1.40 14.54 -0.39
C TYR A 101 0.68 15.80 0.15
N ARG A 102 -0.33 15.62 1.01
CA ARG A 102 -1.05 16.75 1.63
C ARG A 102 -0.15 17.59 2.53
N LEU A 103 0.73 16.96 3.31
CA LEU A 103 1.65 17.67 4.20
C LEU A 103 2.68 18.48 3.43
N GLU A 104 3.28 17.89 2.39
CA GLU A 104 4.29 18.55 1.57
C GLU A 104 3.68 19.73 0.81
N ARG A 105 2.48 19.55 0.21
CA ARG A 105 1.74 20.66 -0.41
C ARG A 105 1.46 21.78 0.59
N ASN A 106 0.91 21.47 1.77
CA ASN A 106 0.61 22.48 2.79
C ASN A 106 1.88 23.20 3.29
N LYS A 107 3.01 22.50 3.35
CA LYS A 107 4.31 23.07 3.72
C LYS A 107 4.80 24.02 2.64
N GLN A 108 4.73 23.63 1.37
CA GLN A 108 5.07 24.47 0.22
C GLN A 108 4.22 25.74 0.19
N GLU A 109 2.90 25.61 0.23
CA GLU A 109 1.96 26.75 0.30
C GLU A 109 2.27 27.68 1.47
N ARG A 110 2.56 27.14 2.67
CA ARG A 110 2.96 27.95 3.83
C ARG A 110 4.28 28.68 3.60
N THR A 111 5.29 28.00 3.05
CA THR A 111 6.60 28.64 2.78
C THR A 111 6.48 29.74 1.73
N GLU A 112 5.68 29.54 0.68
CA GLU A 112 5.40 30.53 -0.36
C GLU A 112 4.63 31.74 0.21
N MET A 113 3.60 31.50 1.02
CA MET A 113 2.86 32.58 1.69
C MET A 113 3.77 33.41 2.61
N MET A 114 4.65 32.75 3.37
CA MET A 114 5.59 33.44 4.27
C MET A 114 6.64 34.23 3.49
N ALA A 115 7.15 33.68 2.38
CA ALA A 115 8.06 34.38 1.48
C ALA A 115 7.39 35.61 0.85
N ALA A 116 6.16 35.47 0.35
CA ALA A 116 5.39 36.57 -0.23
C ALA A 116 5.10 37.68 0.80
N LYS A 117 4.66 37.33 2.01
CA LYS A 117 4.46 38.29 3.11
C LYS A 117 5.75 39.00 3.51
N LYS A 118 6.88 38.29 3.55
CA LYS A 118 8.20 38.88 3.84
C LYS A 118 8.61 39.88 2.77
N GLU A 119 8.43 39.55 1.49
CA GLU A 119 8.71 40.46 0.38
C GLU A 119 7.78 41.68 0.38
N GLU A 120 6.49 41.50 0.68
CA GLU A 120 5.54 42.61 0.82
C GLU A 120 5.92 43.54 1.98
N LEU A 121 6.29 42.98 3.14
CA LEU A 121 6.73 43.77 4.30
C LEU A 121 8.02 44.55 3.98
N LYS A 122 8.99 43.93 3.29
CA LYS A 122 10.20 44.63 2.83
C LYS A 122 9.86 45.80 1.90
N LYS A 123 8.95 45.61 0.95
CA LYS A 123 8.48 46.68 0.04
C LYS A 123 7.79 47.81 0.81
N LYS A 124 6.92 47.48 1.78
CA LYS A 124 6.27 48.47 2.66
C LYS A 124 7.30 49.23 3.49
N MET A 125 8.26 48.54 4.11
CA MET A 125 9.34 49.17 4.89
C MET A 125 10.23 50.08 4.02
N ALA A 126 10.53 49.68 2.78
CA ALA A 126 11.28 50.52 1.83
C ALA A 126 10.47 51.77 1.45
N ASN A 127 9.18 51.64 1.16
CA ASN A 127 8.30 52.77 0.87
C ASN A 127 8.15 53.71 2.07
N ASP A 128 7.95 53.18 3.28
CA ASP A 128 7.87 53.98 4.52
C ASP A 128 9.15 54.76 4.78
N LYS A 129 10.32 54.15 4.53
CA LYS A 129 11.61 54.84 4.61
C LYS A 129 11.70 55.99 3.61
N VAL A 130 11.34 55.75 2.35
CA VAL A 130 11.30 56.80 1.30
C VAL A 130 10.34 57.93 1.67
N GLN A 131 9.18 57.62 2.24
CA GLN A 131 8.22 58.65 2.69
C GLN A 131 8.76 59.46 3.88
N LYS A 132 9.36 58.81 4.87
CA LYS A 132 10.01 59.49 6.01
C LYS A 132 11.13 60.42 5.55
N ASP A 133 11.98 59.96 4.61
CA ASP A 133 13.07 60.76 4.06
C ASP A 133 12.55 61.99 3.31
N LYS A 134 11.45 61.86 2.54
CA LYS A 134 10.78 62.98 1.86
C LYS A 134 10.18 63.98 2.85
N ILE A 135 9.50 63.51 3.90
CA ILE A 135 8.91 64.37 4.95
C ILE A 135 10.02 65.13 5.69
N ALA A 136 11.12 64.46 6.04
CA ALA A 136 12.27 65.10 6.68
C ALA A 136 12.90 66.18 5.79
N ALA A 137 13.05 65.92 4.49
CA ALA A 137 13.55 66.90 3.53
C ALA A 137 12.61 68.11 3.38
N ALA A 138 11.28 67.90 3.36
CA ALA A 138 10.29 68.97 3.32
C ALA A 138 10.30 69.83 4.61
N MET A 139 10.35 69.19 5.78
CA MET A 139 10.46 69.85 7.09
C MET A 139 11.73 70.72 7.18
N ALA A 140 12.86 70.23 6.66
CA ALA A 140 14.11 70.99 6.61
C ALA A 140 14.02 72.23 5.71
N ARG A 141 13.31 72.13 4.58
CA ARG A 141 13.04 73.28 3.69
C ARG A 141 12.17 74.33 4.39
N VAL A 142 11.06 73.91 5.01
CA VAL A 142 10.15 74.81 5.75
C VAL A 142 10.88 75.54 6.88
N LYS A 143 11.74 74.83 7.63
CA LYS A 143 12.54 75.42 8.71
C LYS A 143 13.56 76.46 8.20
N LYS A 144 14.14 76.26 7.02
CA LYS A 144 15.02 77.25 6.36
C LYS A 144 14.26 78.50 5.93
N THR A 145 13.08 78.35 5.33
CA THR A 145 12.22 79.50 4.96
C THR A 145 11.71 80.27 6.17
N LYS A 146 11.40 79.61 7.29
CA LYS A 146 11.02 80.33 8.52
C LYS A 146 12.18 81.14 9.09
N LYS A 147 13.39 80.58 9.16
CA LYS A 147 14.59 81.35 9.56
C LYS A 147 14.86 82.54 8.63
N ALA A 148 14.68 82.39 7.33
CA ALA A 148 14.87 83.49 6.38
C ALA A 148 13.80 84.61 6.49
N ASN A 149 12.62 84.31 7.03
CA ASN A 149 11.56 85.30 7.29
C ASN A 149 11.64 85.91 8.69
N ASP A 150 12.25 85.24 9.67
CA ASP A 150 12.45 85.77 11.03
C ASP A 150 13.67 86.71 11.10
N ASP A 151 14.57 86.65 10.10
CA ASP A 151 15.79 87.48 9.97
C ASP A 151 15.62 88.68 8.99
N ALA A 152 14.39 88.99 8.55
CA ALA A 152 14.04 90.11 7.64
C ALA A 152 13.05 91.09 8.29
#